data_AF-A0A930ARV3-F1
#
_entry.id   AF-A0A930ARV3-F1
#
_cell.length_a   1.000
_cell.length_b   1.000
_cell.length_c   1.000
_cell.angle_alpha   90.00
_cell.angle_beta   90.00
_cell.angle_gamma   90.00
#
_symmetry.space_group_name_H-M   'P 1'
#
loop_
_entity.id
_entity.type
_entity.pdbx_description
1 polymer ?
#
loop_
_entity_poly.entity_id
_entity_poly.type
_entity_poly.pdbx_seq_one_letter_code
_entity_poly.pdbx_strand_id
1 'polypeptide(L)'
;MSFKFYTISTKLRDSIDRSLDRGLHKQKIRPYFLGLKYDGYHVLLPLRSNCPKRYSVAIDHPDPTKENHGIDCTTMLLLRNRELNTMAKEIQLHPYEVAENVKNKYSRIHAMAMYTISQYKAIQEEKEKGIQLTKDDAWLDHRCTLKNYHAELGIKPYIQAEESRQQDLEKAKRLIKRYRKTQKHQTDFSDMKHVLINKFSTRDGGNYSVEANLEKAKITYYQDATIIREYQFKDLKRMNNTFLSNLDRNKMAATCLHFSKSQVVTVHVEIGNPIQNVQSKGRKL
;
A
#
# COMPACT_ATOMS: atom_id res chain seq x y z
N MET A 1 7.41 35.46 2.58
CA MET A 1 6.43 34.39 2.30
C MET A 1 5.05 35.04 2.25
N SER A 2 4.25 34.86 1.20
CA SER A 2 2.88 35.41 1.17
C SER A 2 1.96 34.52 1.99
N PHE A 3 1.31 35.07 3.02
CA PHE A 3 0.32 34.35 3.81
C PHE A 3 -1.00 34.31 3.05
N LYS A 4 -1.44 33.10 2.70
CA LYS A 4 -2.60 32.89 1.84
C LYS A 4 -3.66 32.07 2.55
N PHE A 5 -4.91 32.44 2.29
CA PHE A 5 -6.08 31.74 2.78
C PHE A 5 -6.89 31.21 1.62
N TYR A 6 -7.48 30.05 1.81
CA TYR A 6 -8.20 29.33 0.78
C TYR A 6 -9.54 28.84 1.30
N THR A 7 -10.48 28.70 0.38
CA THR A 7 -11.66 27.85 0.55
C THR A 7 -11.52 26.66 -0.37
N ILE A 8 -12.10 25.52 -0.01
CA ILE A 8 -12.05 24.30 -0.83
C ILE A 8 -13.40 24.05 -1.52
N SER A 9 -13.33 23.44 -2.70
CA SER A 9 -14.50 22.98 -3.44
C SER A 9 -15.26 21.90 -2.66
N THR A 10 -16.57 21.80 -2.92
CA THR A 10 -17.40 20.72 -2.38
C THR A 10 -16.88 19.34 -2.80
N LYS A 11 -16.36 19.23 -4.03
CA LYS A 11 -15.75 17.98 -4.54
C LYS A 11 -14.59 17.51 -3.64
N LEU A 12 -13.66 18.39 -3.30
CA LEU A 12 -12.54 18.04 -2.40
C LEU A 12 -13.03 17.77 -0.98
N ARG A 13 -13.95 18.58 -0.47
CA ARG A 13 -14.55 18.39 0.85
C ARG A 13 -15.19 17.02 1.00
N ASP A 14 -15.95 16.59 -0.01
CA ASP A 14 -16.73 15.36 0.00
C ASP A 14 -15.88 14.11 -0.29
N SER A 15 -14.67 14.26 -0.85
CA SER A 15 -13.74 13.16 -1.06
C SER A 15 -12.94 12.78 0.20
N ILE A 16 -12.91 13.64 1.22
CA ILE A 16 -12.16 13.39 2.46
C ILE A 16 -13.04 12.54 3.39
N ASP A 17 -12.59 11.32 3.71
CA ASP A 17 -13.34 10.45 4.63
C ASP A 17 -13.43 11.10 6.01
N ARG A 18 -14.66 11.14 6.56
CA ARG A 18 -15.02 11.87 7.78
C ARG A 18 -14.56 13.33 7.79
N SER A 19 -14.59 14.00 6.63
CA SER A 19 -14.44 15.45 6.55
C SER A 19 -15.32 16.11 7.61
N LEU A 20 -14.70 16.90 8.50
CA LEU A 20 -15.44 17.68 9.51
C LEU A 20 -16.36 18.74 8.90
N ASP A 21 -16.28 18.93 7.57
CA ASP A 21 -17.07 19.87 6.80
C ASP A 21 -18.17 19.17 5.98
N ARG A 22 -18.28 17.83 6.06
CA ARG A 22 -19.34 17.06 5.38
C ARG A 22 -20.71 17.55 5.87
N GLY A 23 -21.51 18.08 4.96
CA GLY A 23 -22.85 18.62 5.27
C GLY A 23 -22.88 20.12 5.64
N LEU A 24 -21.76 20.84 5.66
CA LEU A 24 -21.80 22.31 5.73
C LEU A 24 -22.43 22.86 4.43
N HIS A 25 -23.67 23.33 4.52
CA HIS A 25 -24.36 24.01 3.41
C HIS A 25 -23.82 25.43 3.20
N LYS A 26 -24.11 26.00 2.02
CA LYS A 26 -23.59 27.21 1.35
C LYS A 26 -23.25 28.46 2.21
N GLN A 27 -23.61 28.53 3.48
CA GLN A 27 -23.46 29.70 4.36
C GLN A 27 -22.29 29.63 5.36
N LYS A 28 -21.60 28.49 5.53
CA LYS A 28 -20.40 28.38 6.39
C LYS A 28 -19.25 27.69 5.65
N ILE A 29 -18.59 28.43 4.75
CA ILE A 29 -17.40 27.97 4.06
C ILE A 29 -16.20 28.16 5.00
N ARG A 30 -15.47 27.07 5.29
CA ARG A 30 -14.31 27.11 6.19
C ARG A 30 -13.09 27.72 5.48
N PRO A 31 -12.41 28.71 6.09
CA PRO A 31 -11.14 29.20 5.62
C PRO A 31 -9.99 28.25 6.02
N TYR A 32 -9.06 28.03 5.11
CA TYR A 32 -7.84 27.26 5.32
C TYR A 32 -6.63 28.15 5.13
N PHE A 33 -5.72 28.14 6.09
CA PHE A 33 -4.43 28.79 5.97
C PHE A 33 -3.45 27.88 5.21
N LEU A 34 -2.74 28.41 4.19
CA LEU A 34 -1.63 27.70 3.57
C LEU A 34 -0.42 27.72 4.52
N GLY A 35 -0.33 26.68 5.35
CA GLY A 35 0.57 26.64 6.49
C GLY A 35 2.01 26.34 6.14
N LEU A 36 2.25 25.40 5.23
CA LEU A 36 3.61 24.99 4.84
C LEU A 36 3.60 24.16 3.56
N LYS A 37 4.80 23.81 3.09
CA LYS A 37 5.02 22.70 2.16
C LYS A 37 5.60 21.50 2.90
N TYR A 38 5.11 20.31 2.60
CA TYR A 38 5.60 19.04 3.11
C TYR A 38 5.79 18.08 1.94
N ASP A 39 7.04 17.66 1.69
CA ASP A 39 7.40 16.70 0.63
C ASP A 39 6.74 16.96 -0.74
N GLY A 40 6.77 18.22 -1.20
CA GLY A 40 6.16 18.63 -2.47
C GLY A 40 4.64 18.89 -2.43
N TYR A 41 3.97 18.61 -1.31
CA TYR A 41 2.56 18.93 -1.08
C TYR A 41 2.39 20.27 -0.36
N HIS A 42 1.33 20.99 -0.68
CA HIS A 42 0.85 22.15 0.04
C HIS A 42 -0.02 21.67 1.21
N VAL A 43 0.29 22.12 2.42
CA VAL A 43 -0.48 21.79 3.63
C VAL A 43 -1.44 22.94 3.93
N LEU A 44 -2.74 22.66 3.79
CA LEU A 44 -3.81 23.55 4.15
C LEU A 44 -4.30 23.22 5.57
N LEU A 45 -4.30 24.22 6.45
CA LEU A 45 -4.68 24.09 7.84
C LEU A 45 -6.02 24.81 8.08
N PRO A 46 -7.07 24.11 8.51
CA PRO A 46 -8.38 24.73 8.73
C PRO A 46 -8.37 25.69 9.91
N LEU A 47 -8.93 26.87 9.69
CA LEU A 47 -9.28 27.81 10.75
C LEU A 47 -10.72 27.52 11.20
N ARG A 48 -10.95 27.43 12.51
CA ARG A 48 -12.25 27.02 13.06
C ARG A 48 -12.50 27.58 14.45
N SER A 49 -13.78 27.59 14.84
CA SER A 49 -14.18 27.62 16.25
C SER A 49 -14.12 26.22 16.85
N ASN A 50 -14.03 26.14 18.17
CA ASN A 50 -14.00 24.87 18.91
C ASN A 50 -12.86 23.94 18.46
N CYS A 51 -11.65 24.49 18.37
CA CYS A 51 -10.45 23.67 18.19
C CYS A 51 -10.26 22.70 19.37
N PRO A 52 -9.70 21.52 19.12
CA PRO A 52 -9.22 20.67 20.21
C PRO A 52 -8.11 21.38 21.00
N LYS A 53 -8.04 21.11 22.31
CA LYS A 53 -7.01 21.71 23.19
C LYS A 53 -5.58 21.33 22.78
N ARG A 54 -5.41 20.13 22.22
CA ARG A 54 -4.13 19.62 21.69
C ARG A 54 -4.14 19.69 20.16
N TYR A 55 -2.95 19.74 19.56
CA TYR A 55 -2.77 19.77 18.10
C TYR A 55 -3.43 20.97 17.41
N SER A 56 -3.58 22.08 18.14
CA SER A 56 -4.15 23.33 17.62
C SER A 56 -3.38 24.53 18.13
N VAL A 57 -3.48 25.64 17.40
CA VAL A 57 -2.95 26.94 17.82
C VAL A 57 -4.11 27.91 17.97
N ALA A 58 -4.27 28.47 19.16
CA ALA A 58 -5.31 29.46 19.45
C ALA A 58 -5.05 30.75 18.65
N ILE A 59 -6.08 31.24 17.98
CA ILE A 59 -6.07 32.47 17.17
C ILE A 59 -7.11 33.41 17.75
N ASP A 60 -6.66 34.60 18.10
CA ASP A 60 -7.54 35.57 18.75
C ASP A 60 -8.57 36.07 17.73
N HIS A 61 -9.83 36.17 18.15
CA HIS A 61 -10.94 36.56 17.31
C HIS A 61 -11.65 37.75 17.96
N PRO A 62 -11.98 38.82 17.21
CA PRO A 62 -12.58 40.03 17.78
C PRO A 62 -14.02 39.80 18.26
N ASP A 63 -14.76 38.86 17.64
CA ASP A 63 -16.04 38.37 18.17
C ASP A 63 -15.78 37.41 19.36
N PRO A 64 -16.17 37.78 20.59
CA PRO A 64 -15.92 36.99 21.80
C PRO A 64 -16.76 35.70 21.86
N THR A 65 -17.80 35.58 21.02
CA THR A 65 -18.62 34.34 20.94
C THR A 65 -17.89 33.20 20.24
N LYS A 66 -16.73 33.47 19.61
CA LYS A 66 -15.90 32.46 18.94
C LYS A 66 -15.00 31.75 19.94
N GLU A 67 -15.60 30.89 20.74
CA GLU A 67 -14.85 30.08 21.71
C GLU A 67 -13.84 29.14 21.02
N ASN A 68 -12.67 29.01 21.66
CA ASN A 68 -11.58 28.13 21.23
C ASN A 68 -11.26 28.27 19.73
N HIS A 69 -11.29 29.51 19.22
CA HIS A 69 -10.97 29.82 17.84
C HIS A 69 -9.49 29.57 17.56
N GLY A 70 -9.18 28.91 16.44
CA GLY A 70 -7.81 28.54 16.16
C GLY A 70 -7.57 27.82 14.84
N ILE A 71 -6.32 27.43 14.64
CA ILE A 71 -5.86 26.55 13.57
C ILE A 71 -5.85 25.11 14.10
N ASP A 72 -6.62 24.22 13.48
CA ASP A 72 -6.72 22.79 13.85
C ASP A 72 -5.81 21.96 12.95
N CYS A 73 -4.66 21.53 13.48
CA CYS A 73 -3.70 20.75 12.71
C CYS A 73 -4.15 19.29 12.53
N THR A 74 -5.11 18.79 13.31
CA THR A 74 -5.58 17.40 13.17
C THR A 74 -6.35 17.18 11.87
N THR A 75 -6.91 18.24 11.29
CA THR A 75 -7.76 18.16 10.10
C THR A 75 -7.16 18.84 8.88
N MET A 76 -5.83 18.84 8.81
CA MET A 76 -5.06 19.39 7.69
C MET A 76 -5.27 18.60 6.38
N LEU A 77 -5.09 19.30 5.26
CA LEU A 77 -5.17 18.72 3.92
C LEU A 77 -3.84 18.83 3.20
N LEU A 78 -3.44 17.76 2.51
CA LEU A 78 -2.26 17.74 1.66
C LEU A 78 -2.73 17.80 0.20
N LEU A 79 -2.30 18.83 -0.53
CA LEU A 79 -2.67 19.04 -1.93
C LEU A 79 -1.43 19.24 -2.79
N ARG A 80 -1.40 18.63 -3.96
CA ARG A 80 -0.44 19.01 -5.01
C ARG A 80 -0.80 20.37 -5.57
N ASN A 81 0.17 21.00 -6.25
CA ASN A 81 -0.06 22.29 -6.92
C ASN A 81 -1.27 22.26 -7.88
N ARG A 82 -1.44 21.17 -8.65
CA ARG A 82 -2.60 21.00 -9.54
C ARG A 82 -3.94 20.97 -8.78
N GLU A 83 -4.00 20.28 -7.66
CA GLU A 83 -5.21 20.17 -6.84
C GLU A 83 -5.51 21.50 -6.16
N LEU A 84 -4.50 22.18 -5.62
CA LEU A 84 -4.66 23.51 -5.04
C LEU A 84 -5.27 24.48 -6.07
N ASN A 85 -4.75 24.49 -7.31
CA ASN A 85 -5.22 25.40 -8.35
C ASN A 85 -6.61 25.06 -8.92
N THR A 86 -7.06 23.81 -8.79
CA THR A 86 -8.35 23.36 -9.38
C THR A 86 -9.45 23.17 -8.36
N MET A 87 -9.10 22.93 -7.10
CA MET A 87 -10.03 22.56 -6.04
C MET A 87 -10.04 23.52 -4.85
N ALA A 88 -9.19 24.55 -4.86
CA ALA A 88 -9.21 25.60 -3.87
C ALA A 88 -9.28 26.99 -4.52
N LYS A 89 -9.87 27.94 -3.79
CA LYS A 89 -9.98 29.34 -4.21
C LYS A 89 -9.36 30.22 -3.13
N GLU A 90 -8.40 31.05 -3.52
CA GLU A 90 -7.77 32.04 -2.63
C GLU A 90 -8.83 33.07 -2.18
N ILE A 91 -8.79 33.43 -0.90
CA ILE A 91 -9.70 34.37 -0.27
C ILE A 91 -8.95 35.36 0.61
N GLN A 92 -9.56 36.52 0.83
CA GLN A 92 -9.18 37.41 1.92
C GLN A 92 -9.92 36.98 3.18
N LEU A 93 -9.18 36.82 4.28
CA LEU A 93 -9.76 36.42 5.55
C LEU A 93 -10.33 37.64 6.26
N HIS A 94 -11.60 37.56 6.63
CA HIS A 94 -12.26 38.53 7.50
C HIS A 94 -12.60 37.88 8.85
N PRO A 95 -12.41 38.60 9.96
CA PRO A 95 -11.83 39.95 10.07
C PRO A 95 -10.29 39.96 9.87
N TYR A 96 -9.74 41.12 9.49
CA TYR A 96 -8.32 41.25 9.10
C TYR A 96 -7.37 40.93 10.26
N GLU A 97 -7.78 41.27 11.47
CA GLU A 97 -7.07 41.01 12.72
C GLU A 97 -6.80 39.52 12.94
N VAL A 98 -7.74 38.66 12.51
CA VAL A 98 -7.54 37.21 12.58
C VAL A 98 -6.45 36.77 11.61
N ALA A 99 -6.38 37.37 10.42
CA ALA A 99 -5.33 37.09 9.46
C ALA A 99 -3.95 37.48 10.01
N GLU A 100 -3.84 38.68 10.60
CA GLU A 100 -2.61 39.14 11.26
C GLU A 100 -2.21 38.25 12.45
N ASN A 101 -3.18 37.81 13.25
CA ASN A 101 -2.90 36.90 14.35
C ASN A 101 -2.34 35.55 13.88
N VAL A 102 -2.87 35.00 12.79
CA VAL A 102 -2.32 33.80 12.13
C VAL A 102 -0.88 34.03 11.67
N LYS A 103 -0.59 35.20 11.06
CA LYS A 103 0.78 35.56 10.62
C LYS A 103 1.74 35.63 11.80
N ASN A 104 1.35 36.32 12.87
CA ASN A 104 2.16 36.49 14.08
C ASN A 104 2.44 35.16 14.79
N LYS A 105 1.54 34.18 14.67
CA LYS A 105 1.69 32.85 15.26
C LYS A 105 2.24 31.80 14.28
N TYR A 106 2.73 32.20 13.10
CA TYR A 106 3.19 31.30 12.04
C TYR A 106 4.17 30.23 12.53
N SER A 107 5.24 30.61 13.23
CA SER A 107 6.26 29.65 13.70
C SER A 107 5.65 28.56 14.59
N ARG A 108 4.68 28.93 15.45
CA ARG A 108 3.96 27.99 16.31
C ARG A 108 3.02 27.10 15.51
N ILE A 109 2.33 27.64 14.51
CA ILE A 109 1.47 26.88 13.59
C ILE A 109 2.29 25.85 12.81
N HIS A 110 3.43 26.28 12.24
CA HIS A 110 4.33 25.41 11.50
C HIS A 110 4.85 24.26 12.38
N ALA A 111 5.35 24.58 13.59
CA ALA A 111 5.81 23.57 14.53
C ALA A 111 4.70 22.58 14.91
N MET A 112 3.48 23.07 15.17
CA MET A 112 2.34 22.23 15.53
C MET A 112 1.91 21.32 14.37
N ALA A 113 1.92 21.82 13.13
CA ALA A 113 1.59 21.02 11.95
C ALA A 113 2.61 19.90 11.73
N MET A 114 3.92 20.22 11.79
CA MET A 114 4.98 19.21 11.68
C MET A 114 4.94 18.18 12.81
N TYR A 115 4.70 18.63 14.05
CA TYR A 115 4.51 17.74 15.19
C TYR A 115 3.32 16.80 14.96
N THR A 116 2.18 17.31 14.51
CA THR A 116 0.99 16.50 14.23
C THR A 116 1.27 15.44 13.15
N ILE A 117 1.96 15.81 12.06
CA ILE A 117 2.38 14.86 11.02
C ILE A 117 3.29 13.78 11.60
N SER A 118 4.31 14.17 12.36
CA SER A 118 5.27 13.23 12.96
C SER A 118 4.59 12.25 13.93
N GLN A 119 3.71 12.76 14.80
CA GLN A 119 2.96 11.94 15.75
C GLN A 119 2.04 10.97 15.02
N TYR A 120 1.30 11.44 14.00
CA TYR A 120 0.43 10.58 13.21
C TYR A 120 1.21 9.43 12.53
N LYS A 121 2.40 9.72 11.99
CA LYS A 121 3.29 8.70 11.41
C LYS A 121 3.75 7.69 12.45
N ALA A 122 4.22 8.15 13.61
CA ALA A 122 4.65 7.27 14.70
C ALA A 122 3.52 6.36 15.18
N ILE A 123 2.29 6.88 15.29
CA ILE A 123 1.10 6.10 15.64
C ILE A 123 0.84 4.99 14.62
N GLN A 124 0.99 5.27 13.31
CA GLN A 124 0.84 4.21 12.31
C GLN A 124 1.95 3.15 12.44
N GLU A 125 3.20 3.55 12.69
CA GLU A 125 4.30 2.61 12.93
C GLU A 125 4.11 1.75 14.20
N GLU A 126 3.54 2.31 15.26
CA GLU A 126 3.20 1.57 16.49
C GLU A 126 2.08 0.56 16.24
N LYS A 127 1.03 0.97 15.52
CA LYS A 127 -0.04 0.06 15.08
C LYS A 127 0.52 -1.07 14.22
N GLU A 128 1.46 -0.78 13.33
CA GLU A 128 2.16 -1.79 12.52
C GLU A 128 2.92 -2.80 13.38
N LYS A 129 3.51 -2.37 14.50
CA LYS A 129 4.22 -3.23 15.45
C LYS A 129 3.29 -3.97 16.43
N GLY A 130 1.97 -3.80 16.31
CA GLY A 130 1.00 -4.38 17.25
C GLY A 130 1.05 -3.76 18.64
N ILE A 131 1.65 -2.58 18.78
CA ILE A 131 1.73 -1.86 20.06
C ILE A 131 0.36 -1.25 20.35
N GLN A 132 -0.11 -1.43 21.58
CA GLN A 132 -1.38 -0.85 22.01
C GLN A 132 -1.22 0.67 22.16
N LEU A 133 -2.04 1.41 21.42
CA LEU A 133 -2.04 2.87 21.44
C LEU A 133 -2.49 3.42 22.80
N THR A 134 -1.89 4.53 23.20
CA THR A 134 -2.39 5.32 24.32
C THR A 134 -3.76 5.93 23.97
N LYS A 135 -4.49 6.41 24.99
CA LYS A 135 -5.77 7.10 24.79
C LYS A 135 -5.62 8.34 23.89
N ASP A 136 -4.52 9.05 24.02
CA ASP A 136 -4.25 10.27 23.26
C ASP A 136 -3.91 9.96 21.79
N ASP A 137 -3.16 8.88 21.55
CA ASP A 137 -2.83 8.40 20.21
C ASP A 137 -4.06 7.87 19.49
N ALA A 138 -4.87 7.07 20.18
CA ALA A 138 -6.13 6.56 19.64
C ALA A 138 -7.08 7.72 19.29
N TRP A 139 -7.11 8.78 20.10
CA TRP A 139 -7.89 9.99 19.81
C TRP A 139 -7.38 10.71 18.55
N LEU A 140 -6.05 10.88 18.42
CA LEU A 140 -5.48 11.51 17.23
C LEU A 140 -5.73 10.65 15.98
N ASP A 141 -5.48 9.34 16.03
CA ASP A 141 -5.70 8.40 14.93
C ASP A 141 -7.14 8.45 14.41
N HIS A 142 -8.12 8.48 15.33
CA HIS A 142 -9.54 8.52 14.98
C HIS A 142 -9.95 9.82 14.29
N ARG A 143 -9.41 10.95 14.76
CA ARG A 143 -9.80 12.29 14.31
C ARG A 143 -9.05 12.74 13.06
N CYS A 144 -7.81 12.30 12.89
CA CYS A 144 -6.89 12.93 11.95
C CYS A 144 -7.26 12.67 10.49
N THR A 145 -7.28 13.71 9.67
CA THR A 145 -7.54 13.58 8.22
C THR A 145 -6.34 13.01 7.45
N LEU A 146 -5.17 12.96 8.07
CA LEU A 146 -3.94 12.37 7.50
C LEU A 146 -4.08 10.89 7.12
N LYS A 147 -5.09 10.18 7.67
CA LYS A 147 -5.48 8.84 7.22
C LYS A 147 -5.82 8.75 5.73
N ASN A 148 -6.24 9.86 5.12
CA ASN A 148 -6.53 9.94 3.69
C ASN A 148 -5.27 10.11 2.83
N TYR A 149 -4.10 10.27 3.45
CA TYR A 149 -2.87 10.70 2.82
C TYR A 149 -1.67 9.79 3.15
N HIS A 150 -1.90 8.50 3.43
CA HIS A 150 -0.83 7.57 3.83
C HIS A 150 0.30 7.48 2.80
N ALA A 151 -0.05 7.41 1.51
CA ALA A 151 0.93 7.36 0.42
C ALA A 151 1.79 8.63 0.38
N GLU A 152 1.16 9.80 0.53
CA GLU A 152 1.79 11.12 0.56
C GLU A 152 2.69 11.30 1.79
N LEU A 153 2.38 10.62 2.89
CA LEU A 153 3.18 10.64 4.12
C LEU A 153 4.32 9.61 4.13
N GLY A 154 4.41 8.77 3.10
CA GLY A 154 5.35 7.66 3.01
C GLY A 154 5.00 6.48 3.94
N ILE A 155 3.77 6.42 4.44
CA ILE A 155 3.26 5.32 5.26
C ILE A 155 2.83 4.21 4.30
N LYS A 156 3.53 3.07 4.36
CA LYS A 156 3.24 1.92 3.49
C LYS A 156 2.06 1.15 4.08
N PRO A 157 0.95 0.94 3.35
CA PRO A 157 -0.16 0.16 3.88
C PRO A 157 0.25 -1.31 4.07
N TYR A 158 0.48 -1.73 5.32
CA TYR A 158 0.83 -3.11 5.69
C TYR A 158 -0.34 -4.09 5.51
N ILE A 159 -1.58 -3.66 5.77
CA ILE A 159 -2.74 -4.57 5.88
C ILE A 159 -3.10 -5.22 4.54
N GLN A 160 -2.96 -4.52 3.40
CA GLN A 160 -3.26 -5.13 2.09
C GLN A 160 -2.18 -6.10 1.61
N ALA A 161 -0.92 -5.92 2.00
CA ALA A 161 0.18 -6.74 1.51
C ALA A 161 0.22 -8.12 2.18
N GLU A 162 0.04 -8.18 3.51
CA GLU A 162 0.12 -9.44 4.25
C GLU A 162 -1.15 -10.28 4.08
N GLU A 163 -2.34 -9.66 4.07
CA GLU A 163 -3.59 -10.37 3.74
C GLU A 163 -3.58 -10.88 2.29
N SER A 164 -3.13 -10.08 1.33
CA SER A 164 -2.98 -10.53 -0.07
C SER A 164 -1.96 -11.67 -0.17
N ARG A 165 -0.83 -11.57 0.53
CA ARG A 165 0.20 -12.63 0.54
C ARG A 165 -0.35 -13.91 1.14
N GLN A 166 -1.10 -13.83 2.23
CA GLN A 166 -1.74 -14.99 2.86
C GLN A 166 -2.82 -15.59 1.95
N GLN A 167 -3.63 -14.77 1.28
CA GLN A 167 -4.60 -15.23 0.29
C GLN A 167 -3.92 -15.93 -0.90
N ASP A 168 -2.83 -15.37 -1.41
CA ASP A 168 -2.04 -15.97 -2.48
C ASP A 168 -1.38 -17.28 -2.04
N LEU A 169 -0.92 -17.37 -0.79
CA LEU A 169 -0.36 -18.59 -0.21
C LEU A 169 -1.41 -19.69 -0.09
N GLU A 170 -2.60 -19.37 0.45
CA GLU A 170 -3.70 -20.32 0.57
C GLU A 170 -4.23 -20.77 -0.80
N LYS A 171 -4.22 -19.86 -1.79
CA LYS A 171 -4.51 -20.22 -3.19
C LYS A 171 -3.48 -21.20 -3.75
N ALA A 172 -2.18 -20.97 -3.51
CA ALA A 172 -1.11 -21.86 -3.94
C ALA A 172 -1.28 -23.27 -3.36
N LYS A 173 -1.46 -23.37 -2.03
CA LYS A 173 -1.71 -24.64 -1.33
C LYS A 173 -2.92 -25.38 -1.91
N ARG A 174 -4.02 -24.66 -2.18
CA ARG A 174 -5.25 -25.23 -2.74
C ARG A 174 -5.04 -25.80 -4.15
N LEU A 175 -4.32 -25.08 -5.02
CA LEU A 175 -4.02 -25.53 -6.39
C LEU A 175 -3.16 -26.80 -6.38
N ILE A 176 -2.08 -26.82 -5.59
CA ILE A 176 -1.19 -27.99 -5.46
C ILE A 176 -1.95 -29.18 -4.88
N LYS A 177 -2.71 -28.98 -3.80
CA LYS A 177 -3.50 -30.05 -3.16
C LYS A 177 -4.55 -30.62 -4.11
N ARG A 178 -5.24 -29.77 -4.89
CA ARG A 178 -6.21 -30.23 -5.91
C ARG A 178 -5.51 -31.08 -6.96
N TYR A 179 -4.39 -30.62 -7.50
CA TYR A 179 -3.61 -31.39 -8.49
C TYR A 179 -3.16 -32.74 -7.92
N ARG A 180 -2.51 -32.76 -6.76
CA ARG A 180 -1.98 -34.00 -6.17
C ARG A 180 -3.06 -34.98 -5.72
N LYS A 181 -4.24 -34.50 -5.32
CA LYS A 181 -5.41 -35.37 -5.07
C LYS A 181 -5.81 -36.15 -6.33
N THR A 182 -5.77 -35.55 -7.52
CA THR A 182 -6.04 -36.28 -8.78
C THR A 182 -5.00 -37.36 -9.07
N GLN A 183 -3.78 -37.21 -8.55
CA GLN A 183 -2.69 -38.19 -8.66
C GLN A 183 -2.65 -39.18 -7.47
N LYS A 184 -3.63 -39.16 -6.56
CA LYS A 184 -3.68 -39.99 -5.35
C LYS A 184 -2.46 -39.85 -4.42
N HIS A 185 -1.83 -38.68 -4.40
CA HIS A 185 -0.70 -38.38 -3.52
C HIS A 185 -1.07 -37.32 -2.47
N GLN A 186 -0.64 -37.51 -1.22
CA GLN A 186 -0.75 -36.48 -0.18
C GLN A 186 0.33 -35.41 -0.36
N THR A 187 0.01 -34.16 -0.03
CA THR A 187 0.95 -33.03 -0.07
C THR A 187 1.24 -32.59 1.34
N ASP A 188 2.52 -32.44 1.68
CA ASP A 188 2.96 -31.82 2.92
C ASP A 188 3.31 -30.35 2.65
N PHE A 189 2.90 -29.48 3.57
CA PHE A 189 3.17 -28.04 3.57
C PHE A 189 3.88 -27.60 4.86
N SER A 190 4.40 -28.55 5.65
CA SER A 190 5.23 -28.26 6.83
C SER A 190 6.55 -27.58 6.42
N ASP A 191 7.15 -28.04 5.32
CA ASP A 191 8.29 -27.41 4.66
C ASP A 191 7.82 -26.65 3.41
N MET A 192 7.67 -25.33 3.56
CA MET A 192 7.22 -24.43 2.49
C MET A 192 8.29 -24.16 1.43
N LYS A 193 9.54 -24.63 1.62
CA LYS A 193 10.64 -24.49 0.67
C LYS A 193 10.71 -25.66 -0.32
N HIS A 194 10.22 -26.83 0.09
CA HIS A 194 10.32 -28.09 -0.64
C HIS A 194 8.95 -28.77 -0.81
N VAL A 195 7.95 -28.00 -1.25
CA VAL A 195 6.61 -28.54 -1.49
C VAL A 195 6.60 -29.35 -2.79
N LEU A 196 6.61 -30.67 -2.68
CA LEU A 196 6.55 -31.55 -3.84
C LEU A 196 5.23 -31.33 -4.63
N ILE A 197 5.35 -31.04 -5.93
CA ILE A 197 4.22 -30.93 -6.87
C ILE A 197 4.02 -32.26 -7.60
N ASN A 198 5.10 -32.83 -8.13
CA ASN A 198 5.04 -34.04 -8.94
C ASN A 198 6.33 -34.86 -8.82
N LYS A 199 6.20 -36.17 -8.96
CA LYS A 199 7.32 -37.13 -9.01
C LYS A 199 6.98 -38.24 -10.00
N PHE A 200 7.92 -38.59 -10.87
CA PHE A 200 7.76 -39.69 -11.81
C PHE A 200 9.10 -40.27 -12.21
N SER A 201 9.08 -41.53 -12.65
CA SER A 201 10.27 -42.22 -13.18
C SER A 201 10.04 -42.55 -14.65
N THR A 202 11.11 -42.57 -15.42
CA THR A 202 11.11 -42.93 -16.84
C THR A 202 11.61 -44.36 -17.03
N ARG A 203 11.33 -44.96 -18.20
CA ARG A 203 11.67 -46.38 -18.47
C ARG A 203 13.18 -46.66 -18.51
N ASP A 204 13.98 -45.63 -18.76
CA ASP A 204 15.44 -45.62 -18.71
C ASP A 204 16.01 -45.45 -17.29
N GLY A 205 15.15 -45.45 -16.25
CA GLY A 205 15.57 -45.46 -14.85
C GLY A 205 15.76 -44.08 -14.21
N GLY A 206 15.62 -42.99 -14.96
CA GLY A 206 15.73 -41.63 -14.42
C GLY A 206 14.58 -41.27 -13.49
N ASN A 207 14.87 -40.69 -12.33
CA ASN A 207 13.85 -40.20 -11.39
C ASN A 207 13.77 -38.68 -11.42
N TYR A 208 12.55 -38.17 -11.62
CA TYR A 208 12.31 -36.73 -11.71
C TYR A 208 11.36 -36.27 -10.62
N SER A 209 11.62 -35.08 -10.07
CA SER A 209 10.71 -34.38 -9.19
C SER A 209 10.58 -32.91 -9.56
N VAL A 210 9.42 -32.35 -9.23
CA VAL A 210 9.12 -30.92 -9.37
C VAL A 210 8.65 -30.42 -8.01
N GLU A 211 9.33 -29.41 -7.48
CA GLU A 211 9.04 -28.83 -6.16
C GLU A 211 8.77 -27.34 -6.26
N ALA A 212 8.00 -26.83 -5.31
CA ALA A 212 7.75 -25.41 -5.13
C ALA A 212 8.35 -24.90 -3.82
N ASN A 213 9.04 -23.78 -3.93
CA ASN A 213 9.36 -22.91 -2.81
C ASN A 213 8.30 -21.79 -2.74
N LEU A 214 7.34 -21.95 -1.85
CA LEU A 214 6.22 -21.02 -1.68
C LEU A 214 6.64 -19.74 -0.95
N GLU A 215 7.72 -19.76 -0.17
CA GLU A 215 8.26 -18.57 0.50
C GLU A 215 8.88 -17.58 -0.48
N LYS A 216 9.59 -18.13 -1.49
CA LYS A 216 10.33 -17.37 -2.50
C LYS A 216 9.65 -17.35 -3.87
N ALA A 217 8.45 -17.93 -4.01
CA ALA A 217 7.75 -18.06 -5.29
C ALA A 217 8.66 -18.63 -6.41
N LYS A 218 9.19 -19.83 -6.19
CA LYS A 218 10.11 -20.52 -7.12
C LYS A 218 9.64 -21.94 -7.40
N ILE A 219 9.83 -22.41 -8.63
CA ILE A 219 9.62 -23.81 -9.02
C ILE A 219 10.95 -24.41 -9.46
N THR A 220 11.30 -25.58 -8.92
CA THR A 220 12.54 -26.28 -9.23
C THR A 220 12.25 -27.68 -9.75
N TYR A 221 12.96 -28.06 -10.81
CA TYR A 221 12.91 -29.36 -11.45
C TYR A 221 14.20 -30.10 -11.13
N TYR A 222 14.06 -31.37 -10.76
CA TYR A 222 15.16 -32.24 -10.38
C TYR A 222 15.21 -33.50 -11.24
N GLN A 223 16.43 -34.00 -11.45
CA GLN A 223 16.72 -35.36 -11.88
C GLN A 223 17.68 -35.97 -10.86
N ASP A 224 17.29 -37.07 -10.22
CA ASP A 224 18.11 -37.79 -9.23
C ASP A 224 18.77 -36.84 -8.20
N ALA A 225 17.95 -35.93 -7.65
CA ALA A 225 18.30 -34.85 -6.71
C ALA A 225 19.17 -33.70 -7.27
N THR A 226 19.59 -33.75 -8.54
CA THR A 226 20.29 -32.65 -9.20
C THR A 226 19.29 -31.67 -9.79
N ILE A 227 19.48 -30.37 -9.55
CA ILE A 227 18.67 -29.31 -10.15
C ILE A 227 18.97 -29.26 -11.65
N ILE A 228 17.94 -29.49 -12.47
CA ILE A 228 18.03 -29.38 -13.93
C ILE A 228 17.39 -28.10 -14.46
N ARG A 229 16.46 -27.49 -13.71
CA ARG A 229 15.83 -26.21 -14.08
C ARG A 229 15.20 -25.50 -12.89
N GLU A 230 15.26 -24.17 -12.91
CA GLU A 230 14.52 -23.31 -11.98
C GLU A 230 13.69 -22.26 -12.72
N TYR A 231 12.56 -21.89 -12.13
CA TYR A 231 11.74 -20.75 -12.52
C TYR A 231 11.49 -19.86 -11.32
N GLN A 232 11.99 -18.63 -11.36
CA GLN A 232 11.79 -17.62 -10.33
C GLN A 232 10.65 -16.69 -10.75
N PHE A 233 9.65 -16.53 -9.89
CA PHE A 233 8.55 -15.60 -10.09
C PHE A 233 8.75 -14.36 -9.22
N LYS A 234 8.18 -13.23 -9.65
CA LYS A 234 8.22 -11.99 -8.88
C LYS A 234 7.53 -12.12 -7.52
N ASP A 235 6.42 -12.86 -7.49
CA ASP A 235 5.55 -13.03 -6.34
C ASP A 235 4.69 -14.31 -6.47
N LEU A 236 4.06 -14.72 -5.37
CA LEU A 236 3.17 -15.88 -5.32
C LEU A 236 1.95 -15.73 -6.24
N LYS A 237 1.42 -14.50 -6.38
CA LYS A 237 0.27 -14.22 -7.25
C LYS A 237 0.55 -14.59 -8.70
N ARG A 238 1.71 -14.19 -9.22
CA ARG A 238 2.15 -14.55 -10.57
C ARG A 238 2.37 -16.05 -10.68
N MET A 239 3.09 -16.67 -9.75
CA MET A 239 3.30 -18.12 -9.76
C MET A 239 1.97 -18.90 -9.77
N ASN A 240 0.97 -18.45 -9.00
CA ASN A 240 -0.39 -19.00 -9.00
C ASN A 240 -1.03 -18.92 -10.39
N ASN A 241 -1.01 -17.74 -11.00
CA ASN A 241 -1.73 -17.47 -12.24
C ASN A 241 -1.03 -18.02 -13.49
N THR A 242 0.30 -18.15 -13.49
CA THR A 242 1.05 -18.62 -14.66
C THR A 242 1.34 -20.12 -14.60
N PHE A 243 1.72 -20.63 -13.43
CA PHE A 243 2.20 -22.01 -13.30
C PHE A 243 1.19 -22.90 -12.57
N LEU A 244 0.85 -22.60 -11.31
CA LEU A 244 0.08 -23.53 -10.47
C LEU A 244 -1.38 -23.72 -10.92
N SER A 245 -1.97 -22.75 -11.62
CA SER A 245 -3.30 -22.88 -12.21
C SER A 245 -3.35 -23.77 -13.45
N ASN A 246 -2.19 -24.05 -14.07
CA ASN A 246 -2.07 -24.80 -15.33
C ASN A 246 -1.22 -26.06 -15.17
N LEU A 247 -1.21 -26.68 -13.99
CA LEU A 247 -0.43 -27.89 -13.71
C LEU A 247 -0.84 -29.03 -14.64
N ASP A 248 0.11 -29.49 -15.44
CA ASP A 248 -0.07 -30.57 -16.40
C ASP A 248 1.12 -31.53 -16.33
N ARG A 249 0.82 -32.83 -16.15
CA ARG A 249 1.84 -33.87 -15.97
C ARG A 249 2.71 -34.05 -17.21
N ASN A 250 2.11 -34.03 -18.40
CA ASN A 250 2.80 -34.28 -19.66
C ASN A 250 3.74 -33.11 -20.00
N LYS A 251 3.29 -31.87 -19.77
CA LYS A 251 4.14 -30.67 -19.92
C LYS A 251 5.32 -30.70 -18.96
N MET A 252 5.08 -31.03 -17.69
CA MET A 252 6.17 -31.14 -16.70
C MET A 252 7.17 -32.23 -17.09
N ALA A 253 6.70 -33.39 -17.54
CA ALA A 253 7.57 -34.47 -18.00
C ALA A 253 8.38 -34.08 -19.24
N ALA A 254 7.76 -33.41 -20.22
CA ALA A 254 8.45 -32.89 -21.39
C ALA A 254 9.54 -31.88 -21.01
N THR A 255 9.26 -30.98 -20.06
CA THR A 255 10.27 -30.04 -19.53
C THR A 255 11.45 -30.77 -18.90
N CYS A 256 11.21 -31.76 -18.03
CA CYS A 256 12.28 -32.55 -17.44
C CYS A 256 13.15 -33.23 -18.49
N LEU A 257 12.53 -33.89 -19.48
CA LEU A 257 13.23 -34.62 -20.54
C LEU A 257 14.01 -33.71 -21.50
N HIS A 258 13.54 -32.48 -21.71
CA HIS A 258 14.23 -31.51 -22.54
C HIS A 258 15.54 -31.03 -21.89
N PHE A 259 15.48 -30.74 -20.59
CA PHE A 259 16.62 -30.20 -19.83
C PHE A 259 17.55 -31.29 -19.27
N SER A 260 17.13 -32.55 -19.19
CA SER A 260 18.05 -33.65 -18.85
C SER A 260 18.99 -34.04 -19.99
N LYS A 261 18.54 -33.89 -21.25
CA LYS A 261 19.32 -34.23 -22.45
C LYS A 261 20.22 -33.11 -22.95
N SER A 262 19.91 -31.87 -22.60
CA SER A 262 20.72 -30.69 -22.92
C SER A 262 21.57 -30.42 -21.68
N GLN A 263 22.91 -30.51 -21.78
CA GLN A 263 23.87 -30.31 -20.67
C GLN A 263 23.36 -29.32 -19.59
N VAL A 264 23.49 -29.68 -18.31
CA VAL A 264 23.09 -28.90 -17.13
C VAL A 264 23.38 -27.40 -17.32
N VAL A 265 22.35 -26.62 -17.66
CA VAL A 265 22.45 -25.15 -17.70
C VAL A 265 21.54 -24.60 -16.62
N THR A 266 22.14 -24.08 -15.54
CA THR A 266 21.47 -23.23 -14.58
C THR A 266 21.10 -21.92 -15.28
N VAL A 267 19.93 -21.86 -15.92
CA VAL A 267 19.41 -20.61 -16.51
C VAL A 267 18.36 -20.04 -15.58
N HIS A 268 18.68 -18.91 -14.95
CA HIS A 268 17.68 -18.08 -14.27
C HIS A 268 16.82 -17.37 -15.32
N VAL A 269 15.55 -17.76 -15.42
CA VAL A 269 14.56 -17.02 -16.22
C VAL A 269 13.59 -16.34 -15.27
N GLU A 270 13.66 -15.01 -15.20
CA GLU A 270 12.65 -14.18 -14.58
C GLU A 270 11.42 -14.11 -15.48
N ILE A 271 10.31 -14.72 -15.06
CA ILE A 271 9.05 -14.62 -15.82
C ILE A 271 8.35 -13.30 -15.45
N GLY A 272 8.76 -12.25 -16.15
CA GLY A 272 8.30 -10.87 -15.98
C GLY A 272 7.11 -10.44 -16.85
N ASN A 273 6.76 -11.17 -17.91
CA ASN A 273 5.71 -10.79 -18.86
C ASN A 273 4.86 -12.00 -19.31
N PRO A 274 3.60 -11.80 -19.72
CA PRO A 274 2.75 -12.87 -20.22
C PRO A 274 3.39 -13.43 -21.51
N ILE A 275 3.83 -14.68 -21.46
CA ILE A 275 4.38 -15.35 -22.63
C ILE A 275 3.23 -15.52 -23.63
N GLN A 276 3.28 -14.69 -24.67
CA GLN A 276 2.53 -14.87 -25.91
C GLN A 276 2.85 -16.26 -26.48
N ASN A 277 1.80 -16.91 -27.00
CA ASN A 277 1.87 -18.17 -27.73
C ASN A 277 3.06 -18.20 -28.69
N VAL A 278 4.04 -19.07 -28.43
CA VAL A 278 4.98 -19.50 -29.47
C VAL A 278 4.45 -20.83 -29.98
N GLN A 279 3.80 -20.77 -31.14
CA GLN A 279 3.48 -21.94 -31.95
C GLN A 279 4.76 -22.72 -32.22
N SER A 280 4.75 -24.00 -31.87
CA SER A 280 5.77 -24.93 -32.32
C SER A 280 5.63 -25.14 -33.84
N LYS A 281 6.64 -24.72 -34.60
CA LYS A 281 6.94 -25.36 -35.88
C LYS A 281 8.12 -26.27 -35.64
N GLY A 282 7.82 -27.56 -35.51
CA GLY A 282 8.84 -28.60 -35.52
C GLY A 282 9.62 -28.56 -36.83
N ARG A 283 10.94 -28.74 -36.75
CA ARG A 283 11.75 -29.18 -37.88
C ARG A 283 12.34 -30.53 -37.50
N LYS A 284 11.97 -31.56 -38.29
CA LYS A 284 12.72 -32.81 -38.39
C LYS A 284 14.05 -32.49 -39.07
N LEU A 285 15.16 -32.92 -38.47
CA LEU A 285 16.00 -34.02 -38.94
C LEU A 285 16.89 -34.46 -37.77
#